data_AF-A0A816TUC7-F1
#
_entry.id   AF-A0A816TUC7-F1
#
_cell.length_a   1.000
_cell.length_b   1.000
_cell.length_c   1.000
_cell.angle_alpha   90.00
_cell.angle_beta   90.00
_cell.angle_gamma   90.00
#
_symmetry.space_group_name_H-M   'P 1'
#
loop_
_entity.id
_entity.type
_entity.pdbx_description
1 polymer ?
#
loop_
_entity_poly.entity_id
_entity_poly.type
_entity_poly.pdbx_seq_one_letter_code
_entity_poly.pdbx_strand_id
1 'polypeptide(L)'
;MQHNIYIYIFFDNRGNYSKRKPSVQVAKPVVLNQYAKQLAMDRCQQNTHAKLMTRDIHRLTPSPTEANCFSLGAISWVSRVETVGTIVSRDMAEKFLKFSVDDGTGCVTCIMWLNQLTSPYFHRFDSSTILLHSRVARRQARDIRIGAVARVRGRVGLYRGGMQITATNVVIERDPNAEILHWLECVRLSRSCYRIQS
;
A
#
# COMPACT_ATOMS: atom_id res chain seq x y z
N MET A 1 43.58 -11.19 -8.53
CA MET A 1 42.70 -10.00 -8.52
C MET A 1 42.41 -9.63 -9.95
N GLN A 2 41.22 -9.97 -10.46
CA GLN A 2 40.79 -9.61 -11.81
C GLN A 2 40.15 -8.21 -11.77
N HIS A 3 40.63 -7.29 -12.60
CA HIS A 3 39.98 -5.99 -12.81
C HIS A 3 39.06 -6.11 -14.04
N ASN A 4 37.76 -6.04 -13.81
CA ASN A 4 36.79 -5.92 -14.89
C ASN A 4 36.78 -4.47 -15.38
N ILE A 5 37.28 -4.26 -16.61
CA ILE A 5 37.20 -2.97 -17.30
C ILE A 5 35.86 -2.92 -18.03
N TYR A 6 34.98 -2.03 -17.61
CA TYR A 6 33.75 -1.72 -18.35
C TYR A 6 33.97 -0.49 -19.23
N ILE A 7 33.84 -0.67 -20.54
CA ILE A 7 33.91 0.42 -21.53
C ILE A 7 32.48 0.88 -21.80
N TYR A 8 32.14 2.09 -21.37
CA TYR A 8 30.87 2.72 -21.70
C TYR A 8 30.97 3.45 -23.03
N ILE A 9 30.07 3.09 -23.95
CA ILE A 9 29.89 3.76 -25.24
C ILE A 9 28.78 4.80 -25.06
N PHE A 10 29.10 6.06 -25.36
CA PHE A 10 28.12 7.15 -25.32
C PHE A 10 27.56 7.40 -26.73
N PHE A 11 26.23 7.41 -26.83
CA PHE A 11 25.48 7.84 -28.01
C PHE A 11 24.88 9.23 -27.73
N ASP A 12 24.89 10.12 -28.71
CA ASP A 12 24.15 11.38 -28.60
C ASP A 12 22.63 11.17 -28.77
N ASN A 13 21.82 12.19 -28.46
CA ASN A 13 20.36 12.14 -28.55
C ASN A 13 19.81 11.98 -29.99
N ARG A 14 20.67 11.80 -30.99
CA ARG A 14 20.30 11.48 -32.37
C ARG A 14 20.89 10.13 -32.84
N GLY A 15 21.52 9.37 -31.95
CA GLY A 15 22.05 8.03 -32.23
C GLY A 15 23.40 8.01 -32.96
N ASN A 16 24.11 9.14 -33.08
CA ASN A 16 25.38 9.17 -33.79
C ASN A 16 26.59 8.93 -32.86
N TYR A 17 27.53 8.11 -33.35
CA TYR A 17 28.72 7.68 -32.62
C TYR A 17 29.84 8.74 -32.76
N SER A 18 30.30 9.33 -31.65
CA SER A 18 31.39 10.31 -31.65
C SER A 18 32.66 9.73 -31.01
N LYS A 19 33.73 9.57 -31.81
CA LYS A 19 35.05 9.14 -31.34
C LYS A 19 35.78 10.31 -30.67
N ARG A 20 35.54 10.57 -29.38
CA ARG A 20 36.47 11.37 -28.56
C ARG A 20 37.25 10.45 -27.62
N LYS A 21 38.57 10.69 -27.54
CA LYS A 21 39.50 9.92 -26.68
C LYS A 21 39.02 9.93 -25.22
N PRO A 22 39.10 8.79 -24.50
CA PRO A 22 38.65 8.74 -23.11
C PRO A 22 39.67 9.47 -22.22
N SER A 23 39.23 10.55 -21.59
CA SER A 23 39.87 11.07 -20.39
C SER A 23 39.43 10.20 -19.21
N VAL A 24 40.38 9.52 -18.57
CA VAL A 24 40.12 8.75 -17.35
C VAL A 24 39.81 9.74 -16.23
N GLN A 25 38.53 9.98 -15.98
CA GLN A 25 38.09 10.62 -14.75
C GLN A 25 37.67 9.51 -13.78
N VAL A 26 38.47 9.32 -12.73
CA VAL A 26 38.10 8.49 -11.58
C VAL A 26 37.00 9.25 -10.82
N ALA A 27 35.75 8.86 -11.04
CA ALA A 27 34.64 9.37 -10.26
C ALA A 27 34.84 8.98 -8.79
N LYS A 28 34.82 9.97 -7.89
CA LYS A 28 34.95 9.76 -6.44
C LYS A 28 33.85 8.78 -5.97
N PRO A 29 34.17 7.78 -5.13
CA PRO A 29 33.25 6.70 -4.72
C PRO A 29 32.00 7.18 -3.95
N VAL A 30 31.94 8.45 -3.57
CA VAL A 30 30.82 9.07 -2.86
C VAL A 30 29.59 9.27 -3.77
N VAL A 31 29.79 9.61 -5.04
CA VAL A 31 28.68 10.02 -5.93
C VAL A 31 27.90 8.81 -6.46
N LEU A 32 28.58 7.71 -6.80
CA LEU A 32 27.93 6.45 -7.23
C LEU A 32 27.06 5.85 -6.10
N ASN A 33 27.49 5.99 -4.84
CA ASN A 33 26.76 5.49 -3.69
C ASN A 33 25.49 6.32 -3.40
N GLN A 34 25.48 7.61 -3.78
CA GLN A 34 24.34 8.50 -3.60
C GLN A 34 23.22 8.21 -4.63
N TYR A 35 23.59 7.93 -5.88
CA TYR A 35 22.64 7.46 -6.91
C TYR A 35 22.14 6.04 -6.64
N ALA A 36 22.99 5.14 -6.13
CA ALA A 36 22.56 3.80 -5.73
C ALA A 36 21.63 3.82 -4.50
N LYS A 37 21.84 4.73 -3.53
CA LYS A 37 20.91 4.97 -2.42
C LYS A 37 19.59 5.59 -2.88
N GLN A 38 19.62 6.45 -3.90
CA GLN A 38 18.42 7.00 -4.55
C GLN A 38 17.64 5.91 -5.32
N LEU A 39 18.34 4.97 -5.95
CA LEU A 39 17.78 3.83 -6.67
C LEU A 39 17.36 2.67 -5.74
N ALA A 40 17.89 2.63 -4.51
CA ALA A 40 17.44 1.77 -3.42
C ALA A 40 16.39 2.44 -2.53
N MET A 41 15.70 3.48 -3.03
CA MET A 41 14.35 3.75 -2.55
C MET A 41 13.49 2.58 -3.04
N ASP A 42 13.25 1.61 -2.15
CA ASP A 42 12.25 0.57 -2.37
C ASP A 42 10.96 1.26 -2.81
N ARG A 43 10.66 1.15 -4.11
CA ARG A 43 9.45 1.71 -4.69
C ARG A 43 8.29 1.27 -3.82
N CYS A 44 7.41 2.21 -3.50
CA CYS A 44 6.20 1.95 -2.73
C CYS A 44 5.60 0.62 -3.17
N GLN A 45 5.35 -0.33 -2.26
CA GLN A 45 4.77 -1.60 -2.66
C GLN A 45 3.33 -1.34 -3.16
N GLN A 46 3.17 -1.16 -4.47
CA GLN A 46 1.92 -0.67 -5.06
C GLN A 46 0.85 -1.76 -5.20
N ASN A 47 1.28 -3.03 -5.17
CA ASN A 47 0.39 -4.17 -5.44
C ASN A 47 0.32 -5.20 -4.28
N THR A 48 1.03 -4.96 -3.18
CA THR A 48 1.02 -5.82 -2.00
C THR A 48 0.28 -5.12 -0.87
N HIS A 49 -0.62 -5.83 -0.19
CA HIS A 49 -1.25 -5.32 1.03
C HIS A 49 -0.35 -5.68 2.21
N ALA A 50 0.28 -4.67 2.81
CA ALA A 50 1.06 -4.85 4.03
C ALA A 50 0.12 -5.23 5.18
N LYS A 51 0.42 -6.33 5.87
CA LYS A 51 -0.40 -6.79 7.00
C LYS A 51 0.04 -6.02 8.23
N LEU A 52 -0.86 -5.20 8.77
CA LEU A 52 -0.54 -4.27 9.84
C LEU A 52 -1.62 -4.27 10.92
N MET A 53 -1.16 -4.11 12.15
CA MET A 53 -2.03 -3.73 13.26
C MET A 53 -2.48 -2.27 13.07
N THR A 54 -3.64 -1.92 13.62
CA THR A 54 -4.26 -0.60 13.52
C THR A 54 -3.36 0.48 14.10
N ARG A 55 -2.70 0.20 15.23
CA ARG A 55 -1.68 1.10 15.79
C ARG A 55 -0.59 1.47 14.77
N ASP A 56 -0.12 0.50 13.99
CA ASP A 56 0.95 0.72 13.02
C ASP A 56 0.45 1.47 11.80
N ILE A 57 -0.81 1.25 11.39
CA ILE A 57 -1.49 2.04 10.35
C ILE A 57 -1.56 3.52 10.74
N HIS A 58 -1.88 3.82 12.00
CA HIS A 58 -1.94 5.21 12.50
C HIS A 58 -0.58 5.91 12.58
N ARG A 59 0.52 5.15 12.59
CA ARG A 59 1.89 5.67 12.64
C ARG A 59 2.51 5.88 11.24
N LEU A 60 1.79 5.52 10.18
CA LEU A 60 2.25 5.70 8.81
C LEU A 60 2.45 7.20 8.51
N THR A 61 3.62 7.55 7.97
CA THR A 61 3.93 8.94 7.59
C THR A 61 3.83 9.09 6.07
N PRO A 62 3.10 10.08 5.53
CA PRO A 62 2.98 10.25 4.10
C PRO A 62 4.33 10.58 3.45
N SER A 63 4.55 10.04 2.25
CA SER A 63 5.69 10.40 1.41
C SER A 63 5.58 11.86 0.96
N PRO A 64 6.66 12.65 1.01
CA PRO A 64 6.67 14.01 0.48
C PRO A 64 6.66 14.05 -1.05
N THR A 65 7.01 12.95 -1.73
CA THR A 65 7.19 12.90 -3.18
C THR A 65 6.15 12.04 -3.90
N GLU A 66 5.60 11.02 -3.25
CA GLU A 66 4.67 10.09 -3.88
C GLU A 66 3.28 10.11 -3.22
N ALA A 67 2.27 10.48 -3.99
CA ALA A 67 0.89 10.48 -3.51
C ALA A 67 0.42 9.06 -3.14
N ASN A 68 -0.27 8.94 -2.00
CA ASN A 68 -0.76 7.66 -1.46
C ASN A 68 0.34 6.64 -1.15
N CYS A 69 1.57 7.10 -0.93
CA CYS A 69 2.63 6.27 -0.40
C CYS A 69 3.00 6.73 1.02
N PHE A 70 3.29 5.78 1.91
CA PHE A 70 3.53 6.04 3.32
C PHE A 70 4.73 5.24 3.81
N SER A 71 5.57 5.86 4.63
CA SER A 71 6.68 5.16 5.28
C SER A 71 6.15 4.28 6.41
N LEU A 72 6.69 3.07 6.45
CA LEU A 72 6.44 2.04 7.46
C LEU A 72 7.79 1.59 8.01
N GLY A 73 8.06 1.92 9.27
CA GLY A 73 9.38 1.68 9.87
C GLY A 73 10.48 2.48 9.16
N ALA A 74 11.71 1.96 9.17
CA ALA A 74 12.87 2.68 8.67
C ALA A 74 13.11 2.53 7.16
N ILE A 75 12.62 1.45 6.54
CA ILE A 75 13.01 1.07 5.18
C ILE A 75 11.84 0.78 4.24
N SER A 76 10.62 0.60 4.73
CA SER A 76 9.51 0.15 3.91
C SER A 76 8.56 1.29 3.54
N TRP A 77 8.00 1.19 2.33
CA TRP A 77 7.01 2.12 1.80
C TRP A 77 5.77 1.35 1.36
N VAL A 78 4.60 1.77 1.84
CA VAL A 78 3.33 1.09 1.63
C VAL A 78 2.26 2.04 1.11
N SER A 79 1.40 1.52 0.24
CA SER A 79 0.22 2.23 -0.28
C SER A 79 -1.08 1.49 0.02
N ARG A 80 -0.96 0.23 0.43
CA ARG A 80 -2.05 -0.71 0.64
C ARG A 80 -1.81 -1.51 1.89
N VAL A 81 -2.87 -1.76 2.63
CA VAL A 81 -2.83 -2.45 3.91
C VAL A 81 -3.89 -3.54 3.98
N GLU A 82 -3.61 -4.55 4.77
CA GLU A 82 -4.55 -5.55 5.25
C GLU A 82 -4.60 -5.47 6.77
N THR A 83 -5.79 -5.42 7.34
CA THR A 83 -6.02 -5.49 8.79
C THR A 83 -7.19 -6.43 9.07
N VAL A 84 -7.22 -7.00 10.28
CA VAL A 84 -8.30 -7.86 10.77
C VAL A 84 -8.71 -7.38 12.14
N GLY A 85 -10.00 -7.21 12.35
CA GLY A 85 -10.54 -6.86 13.65
C GLY A 85 -12.07 -6.86 13.65
N THR A 86 -12.63 -6.47 14.78
CA THR A 86 -14.07 -6.36 14.99
C THR A 86 -14.62 -5.07 14.40
N ILE A 87 -15.74 -5.15 13.69
CA ILE A 87 -16.46 -3.96 13.20
C ILE A 87 -17.15 -3.29 14.39
N VAL A 88 -16.75 -2.06 14.70
CA VAL A 88 -17.26 -1.31 15.86
C VAL A 88 -18.20 -0.16 15.48
N SER A 89 -18.20 0.26 14.22
CA SER A 89 -19.15 1.25 13.72
C SER A 89 -19.56 0.96 12.28
N ARG A 90 -20.74 1.45 11.88
CA ARG A 90 -21.30 1.27 10.54
C ARG A 90 -22.25 2.43 10.23
N ASP A 91 -21.98 3.14 9.15
CA ASP A 91 -22.73 4.30 8.69
C ASP A 91 -22.87 4.27 7.16
N MET A 92 -24.11 4.23 6.67
CA MET A 92 -24.41 4.12 5.24
C MET A 92 -24.68 5.51 4.67
N ALA A 93 -23.80 5.97 3.80
CA ALA A 93 -24.02 7.17 3.00
C ALA A 93 -24.57 6.80 1.61
N GLU A 94 -24.95 7.82 0.83
CA GLU A 94 -25.51 7.63 -0.52
C GLU A 94 -24.56 6.85 -1.46
N LYS A 95 -23.25 7.12 -1.37
CA LYS A 95 -22.25 6.61 -2.34
C LYS A 95 -21.25 5.63 -1.74
N PHE A 96 -21.26 5.45 -0.42
CA PHE A 96 -20.29 4.62 0.28
C PHE A 96 -20.81 4.12 1.63
N LEU A 97 -20.24 3.02 2.08
CA LEU A 97 -20.35 2.56 3.45
C LEU A 97 -19.10 3.01 4.23
N LYS A 98 -19.30 3.73 5.31
CA LYS A 98 -18.27 4.03 6.31
C LYS A 98 -18.42 3.06 7.47
N PHE A 99 -17.32 2.46 7.89
CA PHE A 99 -17.30 1.57 9.05
C PHE A 99 -15.93 1.67 9.71
N SER A 100 -15.78 1.19 10.93
CA SER A 100 -14.48 1.17 11.60
C SER A 100 -14.17 -0.21 12.15
N VAL A 101 -12.90 -0.58 12.10
CA VAL A 101 -12.38 -1.88 12.54
C VAL A 101 -11.45 -1.66 13.73
N ASP A 102 -11.67 -2.41 14.80
CA ASP A 102 -10.85 -2.42 16.02
C ASP A 102 -10.18 -3.79 16.16
N ASP A 103 -8.86 -3.79 16.27
CA ASP A 103 -8.04 -5.01 16.44
C ASP A 103 -7.41 -5.11 17.83
N GLY A 104 -7.90 -4.34 18.81
CA GLY A 104 -7.38 -4.25 20.17
C GLY A 104 -6.17 -3.32 20.31
N THR A 105 -5.58 -2.82 19.21
CA THR A 105 -4.48 -1.84 19.24
C THR A 105 -4.92 -0.43 18.87
N GLY A 106 -6.16 -0.29 18.42
CA GLY A 106 -6.79 0.97 18.02
C GLY A 106 -7.90 0.71 17.01
N CYS A 107 -8.54 1.78 16.55
CA CYS A 107 -9.62 1.69 15.57
C CYS A 107 -9.29 2.45 14.28
N VAL A 108 -9.51 1.86 13.11
CA VAL A 108 -9.26 2.49 11.81
C VAL A 108 -10.56 2.64 11.01
N THR A 109 -10.79 3.85 10.48
CA THR A 109 -11.93 4.11 9.60
C THR A 109 -11.70 3.49 8.23
N CYS A 110 -12.71 2.78 7.74
CA CYS A 110 -12.74 2.13 6.45
C CYS A 110 -13.89 2.70 5.60
N ILE A 111 -13.60 2.98 4.33
CA ILE A 111 -14.55 3.51 3.35
C ILE A 111 -14.68 2.52 2.20
N MET A 112 -15.87 1.96 2.01
CA MET A 112 -16.20 1.11 0.86
C MET A 112 -17.12 1.88 -0.09
N TRP A 113 -16.63 2.19 -1.29
CA TRP A 113 -17.43 2.86 -2.31
C TRP A 113 -18.46 1.90 -2.93
N LEU A 114 -19.69 2.38 -3.13
CA LEU A 114 -20.85 1.63 -3.65
C LEU A 114 -21.40 2.24 -4.95
N ASN A 115 -20.65 3.15 -5.56
CA ASN A 115 -21.03 3.93 -6.73
C ASN A 115 -20.38 3.41 -8.03
N GLN A 116 -20.14 2.10 -8.13
CA GLN A 116 -19.48 1.47 -9.28
C GLN A 116 -20.18 1.79 -10.61
N LEU A 117 -21.51 1.91 -10.61
CA LEU A 117 -22.31 2.15 -11.80
C LEU A 117 -22.47 3.63 -12.17
N THR A 118 -22.12 4.55 -11.26
CA THR A 118 -22.37 5.99 -11.44
C THR A 118 -21.10 6.83 -11.46
N SER A 119 -19.98 6.30 -10.98
CA SER A 119 -18.71 7.03 -10.96
C SER A 119 -17.99 6.91 -12.31
N PRO A 120 -17.56 8.04 -12.91
CA PRO A 120 -16.76 8.05 -14.14
C PRO A 120 -15.45 7.26 -14.01
N TYR A 121 -14.93 7.09 -12.78
CA TYR A 121 -13.75 6.27 -12.51
C TYR A 121 -13.88 4.85 -13.06
N PHE A 122 -15.08 4.29 -13.09
CA PHE A 122 -15.29 2.91 -13.56
C PHE A 122 -15.54 2.81 -15.06
N HIS A 123 -15.69 3.91 -15.80
CA HIS A 123 -15.97 3.87 -17.24
C HIS A 123 -14.86 3.24 -18.10
N ARG A 124 -13.65 3.09 -17.53
CA ARG A 124 -12.53 2.39 -18.18
C ARG A 124 -12.63 0.86 -18.14
N PHE A 125 -13.59 0.31 -17.42
CA PHE A 125 -13.84 -1.13 -17.34
C PHE A 125 -14.99 -1.52 -18.27
N ASP A 126 -15.02 -2.78 -18.70
CA ASP A 126 -16.16 -3.31 -19.44
C ASP A 126 -17.41 -3.37 -18.55
N SER A 127 -18.59 -3.30 -19.17
CA SER A 127 -19.87 -3.25 -18.46
C SER A 127 -20.11 -4.48 -17.56
N SER A 128 -19.64 -5.68 -17.97
CA SER A 128 -19.86 -6.91 -17.20
C SER A 128 -19.03 -6.94 -15.91
N THR A 129 -17.78 -6.47 -15.97
CA THR A 129 -16.90 -6.32 -14.82
C THR A 129 -17.44 -5.28 -13.83
N ILE A 130 -17.96 -4.14 -14.32
CA ILE A 130 -18.55 -3.12 -13.46
C ILE A 130 -19.78 -3.69 -12.73
N LEU A 131 -20.67 -4.38 -13.45
CA LEU A 131 -21.85 -5.01 -12.86
C LEU A 131 -21.46 -6.02 -11.78
N LEU A 132 -20.47 -6.88 -12.05
CA LEU A 132 -19.97 -7.84 -11.08
C LEU A 132 -19.41 -7.15 -9.84
N HIS A 133 -18.52 -6.15 -10.01
CA HIS A 133 -17.98 -5.38 -8.90
C HIS A 133 -19.08 -4.69 -8.07
N SER A 134 -20.08 -4.10 -8.72
CA SER A 134 -21.20 -3.46 -8.04
C SER A 134 -22.01 -4.46 -7.19
N ARG A 135 -22.24 -5.67 -7.71
CA ARG A 135 -22.97 -6.74 -7.01
C ARG A 135 -22.17 -7.27 -5.83
N VAL A 136 -20.87 -7.49 -6.01
CA VAL A 136 -19.96 -7.93 -4.94
C VAL A 136 -19.87 -6.88 -3.83
N ALA A 137 -19.67 -5.61 -4.18
CA ALA A 137 -19.59 -4.52 -3.20
C ALA A 137 -20.88 -4.39 -2.38
N ARG A 138 -22.06 -4.45 -3.04
CA ARG A 138 -23.36 -4.44 -2.35
C ARG A 138 -23.53 -5.62 -1.41
N ARG A 139 -23.09 -6.82 -1.81
CA ARG A 139 -23.13 -8.00 -0.95
C ARG A 139 -22.22 -7.81 0.27
N GLN A 140 -20.98 -7.38 0.07
CA GLN A 140 -20.05 -7.11 1.18
C GLN A 140 -20.61 -6.06 2.13
N ALA A 141 -21.20 -4.97 1.63
CA ALA A 141 -21.79 -3.90 2.44
C ALA A 141 -22.97 -4.37 3.31
N ARG A 142 -23.70 -5.39 2.87
CA ARG A 142 -24.76 -6.03 3.66
C ARG A 142 -24.18 -6.92 4.76
N ASP A 143 -23.11 -7.64 4.44
CA ASP A 143 -22.50 -8.62 5.35
C ASP A 143 -21.65 -7.92 6.45
N ILE A 144 -21.13 -6.71 6.18
CA ILE A 144 -20.48 -5.82 7.16
C ILE A 144 -21.51 -5.35 8.19
N ARG A 145 -21.43 -5.91 9.40
CA ARG A 145 -22.29 -5.61 10.55
C ARG A 145 -21.45 -5.41 11.80
N ILE A 146 -21.93 -4.54 12.70
CA ILE A 146 -21.28 -4.30 13.99
C ILE A 146 -21.18 -5.62 14.78
N GLY A 147 -20.04 -5.83 15.42
CA GLY A 147 -19.72 -7.05 16.18
C GLY A 147 -19.17 -8.21 15.34
N ALA A 148 -19.18 -8.13 14.01
CA ALA A 148 -18.55 -9.14 13.17
C ALA A 148 -17.05 -8.88 13.02
N VAL A 149 -16.25 -9.95 12.97
CA VAL A 149 -14.83 -9.88 12.63
C VAL A 149 -14.68 -9.78 11.12
N ALA A 150 -13.88 -8.84 10.65
CA ALA A 150 -13.65 -8.60 9.23
C ALA A 150 -12.17 -8.46 8.90
N ARG A 151 -11.74 -9.10 7.82
CA ARG A 151 -10.50 -8.81 7.12
C ARG A 151 -10.76 -7.73 6.09
N VAL A 152 -10.08 -6.60 6.23
CA VAL A 152 -10.17 -5.45 5.33
C VAL A 152 -8.88 -5.29 4.56
N ARG A 153 -8.97 -5.25 3.24
CA ARG A 153 -7.88 -4.90 2.33
C ARG A 153 -8.22 -3.62 1.58
N GLY A 154 -7.28 -2.69 1.53
CA GLY A 154 -7.52 -1.46 0.80
C GLY A 154 -6.30 -0.57 0.67
N ARG A 155 -6.51 0.57 0.00
CA ARG A 155 -5.51 1.65 -0.08
C ARG A 155 -5.57 2.46 1.19
N VAL A 156 -4.41 2.77 1.75
CA VAL A 156 -4.33 3.65 2.91
C VAL A 156 -4.28 5.11 2.46
N GLY A 157 -4.87 6.01 3.24
CA GLY A 157 -4.91 7.44 2.93
C GLY A 157 -5.14 8.29 4.17
N LEU A 158 -4.85 9.58 4.06
CA LEU A 158 -5.19 10.59 5.06
C LEU A 158 -6.48 11.30 4.67
N TYR A 159 -7.37 11.48 5.63
CA TYR A 159 -8.58 12.29 5.46
C TYR A 159 -8.86 13.09 6.72
N ARG A 160 -8.92 14.42 6.59
CA ARG A 160 -9.11 15.36 7.71
C ARG A 160 -8.15 15.08 8.89
N GLY A 161 -6.90 14.75 8.58
CA GLY A 161 -5.86 14.45 9.57
C GLY A 161 -5.86 13.03 10.14
N GLY A 162 -6.87 12.20 9.84
CA GLY A 162 -6.94 10.81 10.29
C GLY A 162 -6.53 9.81 9.21
N MET A 163 -5.86 8.72 9.61
CA MET A 163 -5.60 7.59 8.73
C MET A 163 -6.90 6.81 8.44
N GLN A 164 -7.11 6.46 7.18
CA GLN A 164 -8.26 5.69 6.73
C GLN A 164 -7.86 4.66 5.67
N ILE A 165 -8.69 3.63 5.53
CA ILE A 165 -8.55 2.60 4.49
C ILE A 165 -9.69 2.78 3.48
N THR A 166 -9.35 3.07 2.23
CA THR A 166 -10.31 2.89 1.12
C THR A 166 -10.37 1.41 0.78
N ALA A 167 -11.38 0.74 1.31
CA ALA A 167 -11.54 -0.71 1.23
C ALA A 167 -11.84 -1.14 -0.21
N THR A 168 -11.01 -2.04 -0.72
CA THR A 168 -11.21 -2.71 -2.01
C THR A 168 -11.83 -4.09 -1.86
N ASN A 169 -11.59 -4.75 -0.73
CA ASN A 169 -12.12 -6.07 -0.42
C ASN A 169 -12.33 -6.19 1.09
N VAL A 170 -13.49 -6.71 1.48
CA VAL A 170 -13.82 -7.00 2.88
C VAL A 170 -14.38 -8.40 2.97
N VAL A 171 -13.81 -9.22 3.84
CA VAL A 171 -14.25 -10.59 4.09
C VAL A 171 -14.65 -10.70 5.54
N ILE A 172 -15.87 -11.19 5.80
CA ILE A 172 -16.29 -11.51 7.16
C ILE A 172 -15.66 -12.84 7.55
N GLU A 173 -14.83 -12.80 8.57
CA GLU A 173 -14.11 -13.96 9.06
C GLU A 173 -15.04 -14.82 9.93
N ARG A 174 -14.98 -16.14 9.71
CA ARG A 174 -15.76 -17.13 10.47
C ARG A 174 -14.88 -18.01 11.35
N ASP A 175 -13.59 -18.05 11.06
CA ASP A 175 -12.62 -18.76 11.90
C ASP A 175 -12.36 -17.92 13.16
N PRO A 176 -12.66 -18.45 14.36
CA PRO A 176 -12.38 -17.74 15.60
C PRO A 176 -10.90 -17.39 15.79
N ASN A 177 -9.99 -18.09 15.09
CA ASN A 177 -8.56 -17.83 15.16
C ASN A 177 -8.07 -16.76 14.17
N ALA A 178 -8.95 -16.19 13.33
CA ALA A 178 -8.52 -15.28 12.26
C ALA A 178 -7.79 -14.03 12.78
N GLU A 179 -8.21 -13.47 13.92
CA GLU A 179 -7.55 -12.32 14.55
C GLU A 179 -6.18 -12.69 15.08
N ILE A 180 -6.07 -13.75 15.90
CA ILE A 180 -4.79 -14.14 16.50
C ILE A 180 -3.77 -14.57 15.45
N LEU A 181 -4.20 -15.28 14.40
CA LEU A 181 -3.32 -15.66 13.29
C LEU A 181 -2.82 -14.42 12.53
N HIS A 182 -3.68 -13.42 12.33
CA HIS A 182 -3.28 -12.16 11.72
C HIS A 182 -2.29 -11.38 12.60
N TRP A 183 -2.54 -11.31 13.91
CA TRP A 183 -1.63 -10.64 14.85
C TRP A 183 -0.24 -11.27 14.86
N LEU A 184 -0.16 -12.60 14.91
CA LEU A 184 1.10 -13.33 14.83
C LEU A 184 1.87 -13.00 13.54
N GLU A 185 1.15 -12.90 12.43
CA GLU A 185 1.75 -12.53 11.16
C GLU A 185 2.23 -11.08 11.13
N CYS A 186 1.44 -10.13 11.63
CA CYS A 186 1.84 -8.72 11.76
C CYS A 186 3.11 -8.58 12.61
N VAL A 187 3.18 -9.27 13.76
CA VAL A 187 4.37 -9.26 14.64
C VAL A 187 5.59 -9.86 13.92
N ARG A 188 5.41 -10.98 13.21
CA ARG A 188 6.49 -11.61 12.44
C ARG A 188 7.02 -10.66 11.36
N LEU A 189 6.12 -10.08 10.54
CA LEU A 189 6.46 -9.19 9.44
C LEU A 189 7.08 -7.87 9.93
N SER A 190 6.58 -7.34 11.05
CA SER A 190 7.16 -6.17 11.72
C SER A 190 8.65 -6.37 12.01
N ARG A 191 9.03 -7.55 12.51
CA ARG A 191 10.43 -7.89 12.84
C ARG A 191 11.26 -8.24 11.61
N SER A 192 10.72 -9.07 10.70
CA SER A 192 11.51 -9.64 9.59
C SER A 192 11.56 -8.76 8.34
N CYS A 193 10.53 -7.96 8.09
CA CYS A 193 10.35 -7.24 6.82
C CYS A 193 10.32 -5.73 7.01
N TYR A 194 9.50 -5.23 7.94
CA TYR A 194 9.23 -3.80 8.06
C TYR A 194 10.23 -3.05 8.97
N ARG A 195 10.87 -3.78 9.89
CA ARG A 195 11.79 -3.25 10.92
C ARG A 195 11.17 -2.07 11.69
N ILE A 196 9.92 -2.25 12.12
CA ILE A 196 9.23 -1.29 12.97
C ILE A 196 9.85 -1.40 14.37
N GLN A 197 10.39 -0.30 14.90
CA GLN A 197 10.90 -0.27 16.27
C GLN A 197 9.71 -0.32 17.24
N SER A 198 9.72 -1.30 18.14
CA SER A 198 8.69 -1.53 19.16
C SER A 198 8.67 -0.44 20.22
#